data_AF-A0A837C261-F1
#
_entry.id   AF-A0A837C261-F1
#
_cell.length_a   1.000
_cell.length_b   1.000
_cell.length_c   1.000
_cell.angle_alpha   90.00
_cell.angle_beta   90.00
_cell.angle_gamma   90.00
#
_symmetry.space_group_name_H-M   'P 1'
#
loop_
_entity.id
_entity.type
_entity.pdbx_description
1 polymer ?
#
loop_
_entity_poly.entity_id
_entity_poly.type
_entity_poly.pdbx_seq_one_letter_code
_entity_poly.pdbx_strand_id
1 'polypeptide(L)'
;MMEAARSLGFAARFITGYVYVPDRDGPVRLGGGSTHAWCSIYVPGSGWVEFDPTNGIVGNRDLIRVGVARTPAQAIPLSGSYWGDAGEDVSMEVTVNVKSEPIDEYRT
;
A
#
# COMPACT_ATOMS: atom_id res chain seq x y z
N MET A 1 -12.29 8.27 -5.47
CA MET A 1 -12.28 7.30 -6.60
C MET A 1 -13.19 6.10 -6.34
N MET A 2 -12.97 5.28 -5.29
CA MET A 2 -13.79 4.06 -5.05
C MET A 2 -15.29 4.30 -5.04
N GLU A 3 -15.78 5.30 -4.29
CA GLU A 3 -17.23 5.56 -4.21
C GLU A 3 -17.82 6.05 -5.53
N ALA A 4 -17.04 6.75 -6.35
CA ALA A 4 -17.45 7.13 -7.70
C ALA A 4 -17.54 5.91 -8.64
N ALA A 5 -16.62 4.95 -8.52
CA ALA A 5 -16.71 3.70 -9.27
C ALA A 5 -17.92 2.86 -8.83
N ARG A 6 -18.17 2.78 -7.51
CA ARG A 6 -19.32 2.08 -6.93
C ARG A 6 -20.65 2.70 -7.36
N SER A 7 -20.76 4.03 -7.41
CA SER A 7 -21.98 4.70 -7.86
C SER A 7 -22.30 4.45 -9.34
N LEU A 8 -21.29 4.09 -10.13
CA LEU A 8 -21.42 3.69 -11.53
C LEU A 8 -21.64 2.17 -11.72
N GLY A 9 -21.81 1.41 -10.63
CA GLY A 9 -22.10 -0.03 -10.67
C GLY A 9 -20.86 -0.93 -10.75
N PHE A 10 -19.65 -0.38 -10.64
CA PHE A 10 -18.43 -1.19 -10.58
C PHE A 10 -18.13 -1.68 -9.17
N ALA A 11 -17.67 -2.92 -9.06
CA ALA A 11 -17.09 -3.41 -7.81
C ALA A 11 -15.72 -2.75 -7.60
N ALA A 12 -15.53 -2.12 -6.43
CA ALA A 12 -14.27 -1.50 -6.04
C ALA A 12 -13.85 -1.93 -4.64
N ARG A 13 -12.55 -2.10 -4.41
CA ARG A 13 -11.94 -2.46 -3.11
C ARG A 13 -10.75 -1.56 -2.80
N PHE A 14 -10.54 -1.31 -1.52
CA PHE A 14 -9.41 -0.58 -0.96
C PHE A 14 -8.19 -1.49 -0.89
N ILE A 15 -7.02 -0.95 -1.25
CA ILE A 15 -5.74 -1.62 -1.15
C ILE A 15 -4.82 -0.77 -0.27
N THR A 16 -4.13 -1.40 0.67
CA THR A 16 -3.04 -0.81 1.44
C THR A 16 -1.74 -1.55 1.14
N GLY A 17 -0.62 -0.84 1.14
CA GLY A 17 0.69 -1.43 0.89
C GLY A 17 1.77 -0.39 0.72
N TYR A 18 2.69 -0.64 -0.21
CA TYR A 18 3.83 0.22 -0.47
C TYR A 18 4.06 0.39 -1.98
N VAL A 19 4.74 1.46 -2.36
CA VAL A 19 5.17 1.70 -3.75
C VAL A 19 6.67 1.47 -3.83
N TYR A 20 7.08 0.55 -4.69
CA TYR A 20 8.49 0.41 -5.05
C TYR A 20 8.92 1.58 -5.94
N VAL A 21 10.06 2.17 -5.64
CA VAL A 21 10.65 3.26 -6.42
C VAL A 21 12.12 2.88 -6.68
N PRO A 22 12.49 2.50 -7.91
CA PRO A 22 13.83 1.99 -8.22
C PRO A 22 14.97 2.90 -7.76
N ASP A 23 14.80 4.22 -7.89
CA ASP A 23 15.78 5.23 -7.46
C ASP A 23 16.07 5.22 -5.94
N ARG A 24 15.31 4.43 -5.16
CA ARG A 24 15.41 4.31 -3.71
C ARG A 24 16.00 2.97 -3.22
N ASP A 25 16.52 2.12 -4.11
CA ASP A 25 17.18 0.85 -3.73
C ASP A 25 18.48 1.03 -2.90
N GLY A 26 19.01 2.26 -2.87
CA GLY A 26 20.21 2.63 -2.12
C GLY A 26 20.10 2.59 -0.58
N PRO A 27 21.20 2.86 0.15
CA PRO A 27 21.21 2.90 1.62
C PRO A 27 20.49 4.13 2.19
N VAL A 28 20.20 5.13 1.36
CA VAL A 28 19.56 6.38 1.78
C VAL A 28 18.05 6.19 1.89
N ARG A 29 17.54 6.31 3.11
CA ARG A 29 16.12 6.18 3.46
C ARG A 29 15.33 7.39 2.97
N LEU A 30 15.01 7.43 1.68
CA LEU A 30 14.23 8.52 1.07
C LEU A 30 12.75 8.14 1.05
N GLY A 31 12.02 8.30 2.16
CA GLY A 31 10.54 8.47 2.15
C GLY A 31 9.66 7.49 1.35
N GLY A 32 10.15 6.29 0.99
CA GLY A 32 9.40 5.24 0.27
C GLY A 32 8.74 4.21 1.18
N GLY A 33 9.02 4.31 2.49
CA GLY A 33 8.49 3.43 3.52
C GLY A 33 7.17 3.87 4.14
N SER A 34 6.57 4.97 3.68
CA SER A 34 5.24 5.34 4.14
C SER A 34 4.21 4.41 3.50
N THR A 35 3.28 3.93 4.32
CA THR A 35 2.15 3.14 3.83
C THR A 35 1.40 3.94 2.77
N HIS A 36 1.14 3.31 1.64
CA HIS A 36 0.39 3.88 0.53
C HIS A 36 -0.95 3.19 0.39
N ALA A 37 -1.90 3.90 -0.22
CA ALA A 37 -3.24 3.40 -0.45
C ALA A 37 -3.73 3.73 -1.85
N TRP A 38 -4.38 2.74 -2.47
CA TRP A 38 -4.98 2.88 -3.79
C TRP A 38 -6.26 2.04 -3.86
N CYS A 39 -6.86 1.94 -5.05
CA CYS A 39 -8.05 1.14 -5.24
C CYS A 39 -7.88 0.11 -6.35
N SER A 40 -8.63 -0.98 -6.24
CA SER A 40 -8.76 -1.98 -7.29
C SER A 40 -10.22 -2.06 -7.71
N ILE A 41 -10.48 -1.96 -9.01
CA ILE A 41 -11.81 -1.94 -9.60
C ILE A 41 -11.95 -3.14 -10.53
N TYR A 42 -13.05 -3.87 -10.41
CA TYR A 42 -13.35 -4.98 -11.31
C TYR A 42 -13.88 -4.43 -12.64
N VAL A 43 -13.13 -4.67 -13.70
CA VAL A 43 -13.48 -4.32 -15.08
C VAL A 43 -13.86 -5.61 -15.81
N PRO A 44 -15.08 -5.73 -16.37
CA PRO A 44 -15.48 -6.90 -17.14
C PRO A 44 -14.46 -7.22 -18.24
N GLY A 45 -14.06 -8.49 -18.33
CA GLY A 45 -13.00 -8.96 -19.24
C GLY A 45 -11.59 -8.85 -18.65
N SER A 46 -11.21 -7.71 -18.08
CA SER A 46 -9.86 -7.50 -17.52
C SER A 46 -9.69 -8.01 -16.08
N GLY A 47 -10.78 -8.23 -15.36
CA GLY A 47 -10.75 -8.61 -13.95
C GLY A 47 -10.43 -7.42 -13.04
N TRP A 48 -9.70 -7.67 -11.95
CA TRP A 48 -9.33 -6.64 -10.99
C TRP A 48 -8.15 -5.80 -11.51
N VAL A 49 -8.40 -4.52 -11.79
CA VAL A 49 -7.38 -3.57 -12.22
C VAL A 49 -7.09 -2.58 -11.10
N GLU A 50 -5.83 -2.23 -10.90
CA GLU A 50 -5.40 -1.30 -9.86
C GLU A 50 -5.27 0.12 -10.38
N PHE A 51 -5.75 1.08 -9.60
CA PHE A 51 -5.76 2.49 -9.90
C PHE A 51 -5.27 3.28 -8.69
N ASP A 52 -4.17 4.00 -8.89
CA ASP A 52 -3.62 4.94 -7.93
C ASP A 52 -3.77 6.37 -8.47
N PRO A 53 -4.84 7.09 -8.06
CA PRO A 53 -5.08 8.44 -8.53
C PRO A 53 -4.08 9.45 -7.97
N THR A 54 -3.32 9.10 -6.92
CA THR A 54 -2.31 9.99 -6.33
C THR A 54 -1.12 10.16 -7.29
N ASN A 55 -0.70 9.05 -7.90
CA ASN A 55 0.45 9.01 -8.81
C ASN A 55 0.07 8.87 -10.28
N GLY A 56 -1.24 8.84 -10.61
CA GLY A 56 -1.72 8.67 -11.98
C GLY A 56 -1.44 7.28 -12.57
N ILE A 57 -1.31 6.26 -11.72
CA ILE A 57 -0.91 4.91 -12.13
C ILE A 57 -2.14 4.04 -12.40
N VAL A 58 -2.11 3.29 -13.50
CA VAL A 58 -3.07 2.24 -13.85
C VAL A 58 -2.31 0.95 -14.09
N GLY A 59 -2.57 -0.07 -13.27
CA GLY A 59 -1.93 -1.39 -13.36
C GLY A 59 -0.40 -1.32 -13.29
N ASN A 60 0.16 -1.42 -12.09
CA ASN A 60 1.63 -1.40 -11.91
C ASN A 60 2.09 -2.54 -11.00
N ARG A 61 3.24 -3.13 -11.36
CA ARG A 61 3.98 -4.12 -10.56
C ARG A 61 4.64 -3.50 -9.32
N ASP A 62 4.89 -2.20 -9.34
CA ASP A 62 5.53 -1.48 -8.23
C ASP A 62 4.56 -1.25 -7.06
N LEU A 63 3.26 -1.49 -7.24
CA LEU A 63 2.26 -1.47 -6.18
C LEU A 63 2.31 -2.79 -5.39
N ILE A 64 3.04 -2.77 -4.28
CA ILE A 64 3.24 -3.95 -3.42
C ILE A 64 2.09 -4.03 -2.41
N ARG A 65 1.12 -4.90 -2.70
CA ARG A 65 -0.06 -5.11 -1.85
C ARG A 65 0.30 -5.74 -0.52
N VAL A 66 -0.22 -5.18 0.56
CA VAL A 66 -0.15 -5.75 1.91
C VAL A 66 -1.53 -6.16 2.42
N GLY A 67 -2.57 -5.38 2.12
CA GLY A 67 -3.93 -5.66 2.56
C GLY A 67 -4.97 -5.23 1.53
N VAL A 68 -6.09 -5.95 1.51
CA VAL A 68 -7.24 -5.68 0.64
C VAL A 68 -8.51 -5.69 1.47
N ALA A 69 -9.31 -4.62 1.37
CA ALA A 69 -10.53 -4.50 2.14
C ALA A 69 -11.65 -3.77 1.38
N ARG A 70 -12.88 -3.81 1.89
CA ARG A 70 -13.98 -3.01 1.30
C ARG A 70 -13.82 -1.53 1.63
N THR A 71 -13.38 -1.19 2.83
CA THR A 71 -13.23 0.19 3.29
C THR A 71 -11.87 0.40 3.96
N PRO A 72 -11.32 1.62 3.97
CA PRO A 72 -10.03 1.90 4.62
C PRO A 72 -10.00 1.52 6.09
N ALA A 73 -11.12 1.69 6.81
CA ALA A 73 -11.24 1.36 8.23
C ALA A 73 -10.98 -0.12 8.55
N GLN A 74 -11.17 -1.02 7.59
CA GLN A 74 -10.95 -2.46 7.75
C GLN A 74 -9.49 -2.87 7.48
N ALA A 75 -8.63 -1.93 7.08
CA ALA A 75 -7.23 -2.17 6.74
C ALA A 75 -6.30 -1.18 7.47
N ILE A 76 -6.72 -0.68 8.63
CA ILE A 76 -5.88 0.16 9.48
C ILE A 76 -4.71 -0.69 10.01
N PRO A 77 -3.44 -0.28 9.81
CA PRO A 77 -2.29 -1.09 10.20
C PRO A 77 -2.10 -1.19 11.72
N LEU A 78 -2.45 -0.14 12.46
CA LEU A 78 -2.45 -0.11 13.92
C LEU A 78 -3.58 0.79 14.41
N SER A 79 -4.41 0.29 15.34
CA SER A 79 -5.50 1.04 15.95
C SER A 79 -5.63 0.69 17.42
N GLY A 80 -5.85 1.68 18.28
CA GLY A 80 -6.06 1.46 19.71
C GLY A 80 -5.85 2.73 20.52
N SER A 81 -5.76 2.55 21.84
CA SER A 81 -5.38 3.61 22.77
C SER A 81 -4.22 3.11 23.62
N TYR A 82 -3.29 4.00 23.94
CA TYR A 82 -2.20 3.74 24.86
C TYR A 82 -2.54 4.36 26.21
N TRP A 83 -2.27 3.63 27.29
CA TRP A 83 -2.41 4.08 28.67
C TRP A 83 -1.07 3.85 29.37
N GLY A 84 -0.43 4.91 29.86
CA GLY A 84 0.86 4.88 30.54
C GLY A 84 1.02 6.10 31.44
N ASP A 85 2.02 6.06 32.32
CA ASP A 85 2.33 7.19 33.20
C ASP A 85 2.96 8.34 32.40
N ALA A 86 2.86 9.57 32.90
CA ALA A 86 3.43 10.74 32.25
C ALA A 86 4.95 10.59 32.08
N GLY A 87 5.43 10.51 30.82
CA GLY A 87 6.85 10.35 30.49
C GLY A 87 7.27 8.94 30.04
N GLU A 88 6.34 7.99 29.96
CA GLU A 88 6.61 6.64 29.40
C GLU A 88 6.54 6.59 27.85
N ASP A 89 6.25 7.71 27.21
CA ASP A 89 6.30 7.93 25.77
C ASP A 89 7.76 8.10 25.29
N VAL A 90 8.53 7.00 25.37
CA VAL A 90 9.97 6.87 25.05
C VAL A 90 10.32 7.11 23.56
N SER A 91 9.34 7.36 22.70
CA SER A 91 9.38 7.44 21.23
C SER A 91 9.33 6.10 20.50
N MET A 92 8.80 6.14 19.27
CA MET A 92 8.75 5.00 18.34
C MET A 92 9.16 5.49 16.96
N GLU A 93 10.20 4.87 16.38
CA GLU A 93 10.61 5.09 15.00
C GLU A 93 10.30 3.83 14.18
N VAL A 94 9.50 3.99 13.12
CA VAL A 94 9.18 2.90 12.19
C VAL A 94 9.67 3.29 10.80
N THR A 95 10.46 2.41 10.19
CA THR A 95 10.94 2.57 8.81
C THR A 95 10.68 1.30 8.02
N VAL A 96 10.19 1.47 6.80
CA VAL A 96 10.05 0.39 5.81
C VAL A 96 10.91 0.70 4.59
N ASN A 97 11.54 -0.32 4.00
CA ASN A 97 12.27 -0.20 2.76
C ASN A 97 11.85 -1.33 1.81
N VAL A 98 11.33 -0.96 0.64
CA VAL A 98 10.93 -1.90 -0.41
C VAL A 98 12.04 -1.93 -1.44
N LYS A 99 12.64 -3.11 -1.65
CA LYS A 99 13.76 -3.31 -2.56
C LYS A 99 13.48 -4.43 -3.54
N SER A 100 14.09 -4.34 -4.71
CA SER A 100 14.23 -5.48 -5.60
C SER A 100 15.37 -6.39 -5.14
N GLU A 101 15.19 -7.71 -5.22
CA GLU A 101 16.27 -8.68 -5.04
C GLU A 101 16.59 -9.36 -6.38
N PRO A 102 17.88 -9.62 -6.68
CA PRO A 102 18.25 -10.44 -7.82
C PRO A 102 17.61 -11.83 -7.69
N ILE A 103 17.11 -12.39 -8.78
CA ILE A 103 16.66 -13.77 -8.80
C ILE A 103 17.91 -14.66 -8.69
N ASP A 104 18.01 -15.43 -7.61
CA ASP A 104 19.06 -16.44 -7.45
C ASP A 104 18.76 -17.60 -8.42
N GLU A 105 19.57 -17.75 -9.47
CA GLU A 105 19.41 -18.76 -10.52
C GLU A 105 19.44 -20.21 -10.01
N TYR A 106 19.72 -20.43 -8.72
CA TYR A 106 19.84 -21.76 -8.10
C TYR A 106 18.65 -22.19 -7.23
N ARG A 107 17.57 -21.39 -7.13
CA ARG A 107 16.33 -21.79 -6.43
C ARG A 107 15.25 -22.25 -7.43
N THR A 108 15.41 -23.49 -7.92
CA THR A 108 14.31 -24.33 -8.45
C THR A 108 14.22 -25.62 -7.67
#